data_AF-A0A168LAY6-F1
#
_entry.id   AF-A0A168LAY6-F1
#
_cell.length_a   1.000
_cell.length_b   1.000
_cell.length_c   1.000
_cell.angle_alpha   90.00
_cell.angle_beta   90.00
_cell.angle_gamma   90.00
#
_symmetry.space_group_name_H-M   'P 1'
#
loop_
_entity.id
_entity.type
_entity.pdbx_description
1 polymer ?
#
loop_
_entity_poly.entity_id
_entity_poly.type
_entity_poly.pdbx_seq_one_letter_code
_entity_poly.pdbx_strand_id
1 'polypeptide(L)'
;MERLAGKAVYIYYAILEKCLAPTLQMSAPPLDLAQGGFRPARSSLDQVLCLTELCRLHRLHHKVPPALAFLDIKSAYDTVDRRIIWHALAPTSSPSLLRLLQHLFDDVLIEFLLNNHRSHQFSPTTGVLQGSILSPFLYSIYINTLPALLRPHPPELPPATISDLTSTLTCLLYADDVVLVGTPATIRYSLTVCEEHSHSLGYRWSPSKCVILSPPSPSADPPTYQLYNTDLPTLDNFSYLGIPIKPGGQIDTKALITHNTTKALTSMHLLSSIGVNGSGYNRLTSTRLYHQFIRPQMEYGLAIATPTKGQQQQLERAQYICIRRLYNAHLRSSTHVMKHLTATPSMTTRLHTLQLKFVHRATHLPHDTLLFQLISVLPTPRTRKTPSLWHKLLQQPLASQLIQIDPLLKIPMTKKHRSRCIRWRLGWLTGGSRKPCTCQAPISKTHIISCHHHHARLSINSSLTSDPLSYILNRLPHHPPASSSTRARWLRSWSTIKAILLELEYLQHPQHQETAEPDDDPFITVVSGS
;
A
#
# COMPACT_ATOMS: atom_id res chain seq x y z
N MET A 1 7.64 19.46 39.54
CA MET A 1 8.97 19.29 38.92
C MET A 1 9.26 17.84 38.53
N GLU A 2 8.92 16.84 39.33
CA GLU A 2 9.13 15.40 39.01
C GLU A 2 8.50 14.92 37.69
N ARG A 3 7.26 15.32 37.36
CA ARG A 3 6.62 14.95 36.07
C ARG A 3 7.33 15.54 34.85
N LEU A 4 8.02 16.68 35.01
CA LEU A 4 8.82 17.30 33.95
C LEU A 4 10.18 16.59 33.81
N ALA A 5 10.79 16.23 34.94
CA ALA A 5 12.01 15.43 34.97
C ALA A 5 11.80 14.04 34.34
N GLY A 6 10.73 13.32 34.69
CA GLY A 6 10.41 12.02 34.09
C GLY A 6 10.15 12.08 32.58
N LYS A 7 9.48 13.14 32.09
CA LYS A 7 9.30 13.37 30.64
C LYS A 7 10.61 13.73 29.94
N ALA A 8 11.47 14.53 30.56
CA ALA A 8 12.78 14.89 30.01
C ALA A 8 13.70 13.66 29.90
N VAL A 9 13.71 12.79 30.92
CA VAL A 9 14.42 11.51 30.90
C VAL A 9 13.89 10.63 29.77
N TYR A 10 12.57 10.45 29.64
CA TYR A 10 12.00 9.66 28.54
C TYR A 10 12.39 10.19 27.15
N ILE A 11 12.38 11.52 26.96
CA ILE A 11 12.80 12.15 25.69
C ILE A 11 14.28 11.88 25.42
N TYR A 12 15.13 11.99 26.45
CA TYR A 12 16.56 11.68 26.31
C TYR A 12 16.78 10.22 25.91
N TYR A 13 16.11 9.27 26.57
CA TYR A 13 16.17 7.85 26.21
C TYR A 13 15.74 7.62 24.76
N ALA A 14 14.62 8.22 24.33
CA ALA A 14 14.17 8.11 22.95
C ALA A 14 15.16 8.70 21.94
N ILE A 15 15.81 9.83 22.25
CA ILE A 15 16.85 10.41 21.37
C ILE A 15 18.06 9.47 21.30
N LEU A 16 18.53 8.97 22.45
CA LEU A 16 19.65 8.05 22.51
C LEU A 16 19.38 6.77 21.71
N GLU A 17 18.24 6.13 21.94
CA GLU A 17 17.81 4.96 21.18
C GLU A 17 17.77 5.23 19.67
N LYS A 18 17.26 6.39 19.26
CA LYS A 18 17.23 6.79 17.85
C LYS A 18 18.64 6.97 17.26
N CYS A 19 19.60 7.44 18.04
CA CYS A 19 21.01 7.53 17.64
C CYS A 19 21.68 6.15 17.56
N LEU A 20 21.30 5.21 18.43
CA LEU A 20 21.86 3.85 18.44
C LEU A 20 21.29 2.96 17.33
N ALA A 21 20.04 3.18 16.94
CA ALA A 21 19.31 2.30 16.01
C ALA A 21 20.07 1.99 14.69
N PRO A 22 20.67 2.96 13.97
CA PRO A 22 21.40 2.67 12.74
C PRO A 22 22.61 1.77 12.97
N THR A 23 23.39 2.04 14.03
CA THR A 23 24.58 1.25 14.38
C THR A 23 24.19 -0.18 14.73
N LEU A 24 23.13 -0.35 15.54
CA LEU A 24 22.61 -1.66 15.89
C LEU A 24 22.08 -2.41 14.66
N GLN A 25 21.37 -1.75 13.75
CA GLN A 25 20.86 -2.38 12.52
C GLN A 25 21.98 -2.82 11.57
N MET A 26 23.10 -2.09 11.54
CA MET A 26 24.27 -2.45 10.74
C MET A 26 25.06 -3.63 11.32
N SER A 27 25.16 -3.73 12.65
CA SER A 27 25.95 -4.78 13.31
C SER A 27 25.13 -6.01 13.69
N ALA A 28 23.79 -5.95 13.71
CA ALA A 28 22.95 -7.07 14.09
C ALA A 28 23.00 -8.22 13.06
N PRO A 29 22.72 -9.47 13.49
CA PRO A 29 22.60 -10.59 12.57
C PRO A 29 21.49 -10.34 11.53
N PRO A 30 21.60 -10.91 10.32
CA PRO A 30 20.60 -10.73 9.28
C PRO A 30 19.25 -11.31 9.71
N LEU A 31 18.20 -10.51 9.53
CA LEU A 31 16.83 -10.95 9.79
C LEU A 31 16.27 -11.74 8.62
N ASP A 32 15.54 -12.80 8.94
CA ASP A 32 14.96 -13.71 7.97
C ASP A 32 14.04 -13.02 6.96
N LEU A 33 14.01 -13.52 5.72
CA LEU A 33 13.15 -13.00 4.65
C LEU A 33 11.66 -13.08 5.01
N ALA A 34 11.24 -14.09 5.79
CA ALA A 34 9.86 -14.28 6.21
C ALA A 34 9.36 -13.19 7.18
N GLN A 35 10.26 -12.44 7.83
CA GLN A 35 9.91 -11.38 8.76
C GLN A 35 9.57 -10.07 8.04
N GLY A 36 8.32 -9.61 8.16
CA GLY A 36 7.83 -8.34 7.62
C GLY A 36 7.59 -7.22 8.66
N GLY A 37 7.41 -7.58 9.93
CA GLY A 37 7.04 -6.64 10.99
C GLY A 37 8.15 -5.64 11.33
N PHE A 38 7.79 -4.38 11.55
CA PHE A 38 8.71 -3.31 12.00
C PHE A 38 9.99 -3.11 11.18
N ARG A 39 9.98 -3.53 9.91
CA ARG A 39 11.14 -3.41 9.01
C ARG A 39 10.90 -2.36 7.93
N PRO A 40 11.96 -1.63 7.51
CA PRO A 40 11.84 -0.69 6.41
C PRO A 40 11.44 -1.41 5.12
N ALA A 41 10.69 -0.70 4.27
CA ALA A 41 10.19 -1.16 2.98
C ALA A 41 9.31 -2.44 3.03
N ARG A 42 8.80 -2.84 4.20
CA ARG A 42 7.90 -3.99 4.36
C ARG A 42 6.63 -3.54 5.08
N SER A 43 5.48 -3.65 4.41
CA SER A 43 4.18 -3.28 4.97
C SER A 43 3.34 -4.51 5.27
N SER A 44 2.30 -4.35 6.11
CA SER A 44 1.33 -5.43 6.35
C SER A 44 0.67 -5.93 5.06
N LEU A 45 0.40 -5.02 4.10
CA LEU A 45 -0.17 -5.38 2.81
C LEU A 45 0.80 -6.18 1.93
N ASP A 46 2.12 -5.98 2.08
CA ASP A 46 3.13 -6.81 1.41
C ASP A 46 3.07 -8.23 1.96
N GLN A 47 3.01 -8.36 3.28
CA GLN A 47 2.93 -9.66 3.95
C GLN A 47 1.68 -10.44 3.54
N VAL A 48 0.53 -9.78 3.47
CA VAL A 48 -0.74 -10.40 3.02
C VAL A 48 -0.66 -10.80 1.54
N LEU A 49 -0.10 -9.95 0.67
CA LEU A 49 0.07 -10.29 -0.74
C LEU A 49 1.02 -11.49 -0.92
N CYS A 50 2.14 -11.51 -0.19
CA CYS A 50 3.06 -12.64 -0.14
C CYS A 50 2.34 -13.92 0.30
N LEU A 51 1.53 -13.88 1.37
CA LEU A 51 0.73 -15.02 1.81
C LEU A 51 -0.19 -15.53 0.70
N THR A 52 -0.95 -14.64 0.05
CA THR A 52 -1.87 -15.02 -1.03
C THR A 52 -1.14 -15.65 -2.21
N GLU A 53 0.02 -15.11 -2.59
CA GLU A 53 0.82 -15.68 -3.68
C GLU A 53 1.47 -17.01 -3.29
N LEU A 54 2.03 -17.14 -2.08
CA LEU A 54 2.56 -18.41 -1.57
C LEU A 54 1.49 -19.50 -1.58
N CYS A 55 0.28 -19.18 -1.11
CA CYS A 55 -0.83 -20.14 -1.12
C CYS A 55 -1.23 -20.56 -2.54
N ARG A 56 -1.18 -19.63 -3.50
CA ARG A 56 -1.43 -19.92 -4.91
C ARG A 56 -0.33 -20.82 -5.49
N LEU A 57 0.93 -20.52 -5.20
CA LEU A 57 2.08 -21.30 -5.67
C LEU A 57 2.06 -22.72 -5.08
N HIS A 58 1.79 -22.85 -3.77
CA HIS A 58 1.58 -24.14 -3.11
C HIS A 58 0.50 -24.96 -3.81
N ARG A 59 -0.66 -24.35 -4.11
CA ARG A 59 -1.75 -25.02 -4.83
C ARG A 59 -1.34 -25.49 -6.23
N LEU A 60 -0.52 -24.72 -6.94
CA LEU A 60 -0.03 -25.10 -8.26
C LEU A 60 0.95 -26.27 -8.21
N HIS A 61 1.80 -26.29 -7.18
CA HIS A 61 2.80 -27.33 -6.93
C HIS A 61 2.14 -28.64 -6.48
N HIS A 62 1.35 -28.61 -5.40
CA HIS A 62 0.76 -29.80 -4.77
C HIS A 62 -0.61 -30.20 -5.33
N LYS A 63 -1.18 -29.41 -6.26
CA LYS A 63 -2.55 -29.57 -6.81
C LYS A 63 -3.69 -29.46 -5.79
N VAL A 64 -3.37 -29.20 -4.53
CA VAL A 64 -4.33 -28.99 -3.43
C VAL A 64 -4.09 -27.64 -2.74
N PRO A 65 -5.15 -26.93 -2.32
CA PRO A 65 -4.98 -25.76 -1.46
C PRO A 65 -4.21 -26.09 -0.18
N PRO A 66 -3.36 -25.17 0.33
CA PRO A 66 -2.71 -25.36 1.63
C PRO A 66 -3.72 -25.23 2.78
N ALA A 67 -3.41 -25.87 3.89
CA ALA A 67 -3.90 -25.50 5.20
C ALA A 67 -3.05 -24.35 5.75
N LEU A 68 -3.69 -23.47 6.52
CA LEU A 68 -3.05 -22.32 7.15
C LEU A 68 -3.26 -22.40 8.66
N ALA A 69 -2.22 -22.12 9.44
CA ALA A 69 -2.34 -21.93 10.88
C ALA A 69 -1.90 -20.52 11.23
N PHE A 70 -2.81 -19.71 11.75
CA PHE A 70 -2.53 -18.38 12.28
C PHE A 70 -2.27 -18.52 13.77
N LEU A 71 -1.11 -18.05 14.22
CA LEU A 71 -0.61 -18.17 15.58
C LEU A 71 -0.38 -16.77 16.17
N ASP A 72 -0.73 -16.63 17.45
CA ASP A 72 -0.58 -15.40 18.24
C ASP A 72 0.29 -15.71 19.47
N ILE A 73 1.31 -14.89 19.71
CA ILE A 73 2.16 -15.02 20.89
C ILE A 73 1.54 -14.26 22.06
N LYS A 74 1.35 -14.95 23.19
CA LYS A 74 0.80 -14.37 24.40
C LYS A 74 1.79 -13.35 24.98
N SER A 75 1.38 -12.08 25.05
CA SER A 75 2.18 -10.99 25.65
C SER A 75 3.60 -10.95 25.09
N ALA A 76 3.70 -10.93 23.75
CA ALA A 76 4.95 -11.12 23.04
C ALA A 76 6.10 -10.23 23.52
N TYR A 77 5.84 -8.94 23.75
CA TYR A 77 6.87 -8.01 24.21
C TYR A 77 7.22 -8.22 25.67
N ASP A 78 6.27 -8.60 26.53
CA ASP A 78 6.47 -8.69 27.98
C ASP A 78 7.18 -10.01 28.38
N THR A 79 7.15 -11.01 27.50
CA THR A 79 7.68 -12.37 27.74
C THR A 79 9.09 -12.60 27.18
N VAL A 80 9.68 -11.62 26.50
CA VAL A 80 11.00 -11.75 25.88
C VAL A 80 12.10 -12.02 26.90
N ASP A 81 12.84 -13.11 26.74
CA ASP A 81 14.10 -13.28 27.47
C ASP A 81 15.22 -12.47 26.80
N ARG A 82 15.57 -11.33 27.42
CA ARG A 82 16.58 -10.41 26.89
C ARG A 82 17.97 -11.04 26.76
N ARG A 83 18.28 -12.06 27.56
CA ARG A 83 19.56 -12.78 27.48
C ARG A 83 19.76 -13.41 26.11
N ILE A 84 18.68 -13.91 25.50
CA ILE A 84 18.72 -14.52 24.16
C ILE A 84 19.08 -13.46 23.11
N ILE A 85 18.53 -12.25 23.22
CA ILE A 85 18.88 -11.12 22.35
C ILE A 85 20.37 -10.78 22.51
N TRP A 86 20.85 -10.67 23.76
CA TRP A 86 22.25 -10.35 24.04
C TRP A 86 23.21 -11.40 23.49
N HIS A 87 22.88 -12.68 23.64
CA HIS A 87 23.67 -13.77 23.06
C HIS A 87 23.68 -13.73 21.52
N ALA A 88 22.55 -13.40 20.89
CA ALA A 88 22.47 -13.26 19.43
C ALA A 88 23.27 -12.05 18.89
N LEU A 89 23.39 -10.98 19.68
CA LEU A 89 24.14 -9.77 19.31
C LEU A 89 25.64 -9.86 19.61
N ALA A 90 26.05 -10.66 20.60
CA ALA A 90 27.43 -10.73 21.06
C ALA A 90 28.49 -11.03 19.98
N PRO A 91 28.24 -11.89 18.96
CA PRO A 91 29.25 -12.19 17.94
C PRO A 91 29.52 -11.04 16.97
N THR A 92 28.55 -10.14 16.75
CA THR A 92 28.59 -9.16 15.67
C THR A 92 28.58 -7.70 16.16
N SER A 93 28.11 -7.45 17.37
CA SER A 93 28.03 -6.12 17.97
C SER A 93 29.26 -5.80 18.81
N SER A 94 29.68 -4.53 18.84
CA SER A 94 30.79 -4.12 19.70
C SER A 94 30.45 -4.32 21.19
N PRO A 95 31.42 -4.68 22.05
CA PRO A 95 31.18 -4.87 23.48
C PRO A 95 30.58 -3.63 24.17
N SER A 96 30.94 -2.43 23.71
CA SER A 96 30.42 -1.17 24.25
C SER A 96 28.96 -0.94 23.88
N LEU A 97 28.56 -1.24 22.64
CA LEU A 97 27.16 -1.17 22.22
C LEU A 97 26.32 -2.18 23.01
N LEU A 98 26.80 -3.42 23.15
CA LEU A 98 26.08 -4.46 23.89
C LEU A 98 25.87 -4.08 25.36
N ARG A 99 26.92 -3.60 26.05
CA ARG A 99 26.80 -3.12 27.43
C ARG A 99 25.82 -1.95 27.56
N LEU A 100 25.84 -1.02 26.61
CA LEU A 100 24.90 0.10 26.61
C LEU A 100 23.45 -0.39 26.45
N LEU A 101 23.20 -1.34 25.56
CA LEU A 101 21.88 -1.95 25.40
C LEU A 101 21.43 -2.69 26.67
N GLN A 102 22.33 -3.44 27.32
CA GLN A 102 22.05 -4.10 28.59
C GLN A 102 21.64 -3.08 29.67
N HIS A 103 22.38 -1.99 29.84
CA HIS A 103 21.99 -0.93 30.78
C HIS A 103 20.66 -0.25 30.44
N LEU A 104 20.31 -0.15 29.15
CA LEU A 104 19.04 0.46 28.74
C LEU A 104 17.83 -0.43 29.01
N PHE A 105 18.00 -1.76 29.08
CA PHE A 105 16.90 -2.71 29.09
C PHE A 105 16.85 -3.63 30.32
N ASP A 106 17.99 -3.90 30.98
CA ASP A 106 18.07 -4.76 32.17
C ASP A 106 17.94 -3.96 33.48
N ASP A 107 18.48 -2.74 33.52
CA ASP A 107 18.50 -1.87 34.71
C ASP A 107 17.33 -0.86 34.72
N VAL A 108 16.11 -1.35 34.50
CA VAL A 108 14.91 -0.49 34.38
C VAL A 108 13.97 -0.69 35.58
N LEU A 109 13.59 0.40 36.24
CA LEU A 109 12.54 0.40 37.26
C LEU A 109 11.22 0.89 36.67
N ILE A 110 10.15 0.14 36.88
CA ILE A 110 8.80 0.46 36.42
C ILE A 110 7.90 0.73 37.63
N GLU A 111 7.06 1.76 37.51
CA GLU A 111 5.93 2.05 38.40
C GLU A 111 4.66 2.28 37.59
N PHE A 112 3.51 1.83 38.12
CA PHE A 112 2.20 2.07 37.51
C PHE A 112 1.58 3.32 38.12
N LEU A 113 1.08 4.23 37.27
CA LEU A 113 0.30 5.39 37.68
C LEU A 113 -1.17 5.18 37.30
N LEU A 114 -2.01 4.86 38.28
CA LEU A 114 -3.46 4.69 38.08
C LEU A 114 -4.22 5.70 38.95
N ASN A 115 -5.05 6.55 38.35
CA ASN A 115 -5.83 7.57 39.07
C ASN A 115 -4.98 8.45 40.01
N ASN A 116 -3.77 8.84 39.58
CA ASN A 116 -2.75 9.55 40.38
C ASN A 116 -2.14 8.76 41.56
N HIS A 117 -2.49 7.49 41.76
CA HIS A 117 -1.82 6.60 42.69
C HIS A 117 -0.66 5.88 42.00
N ARG A 118 0.51 5.84 42.65
CA ARG A 118 1.69 5.13 42.18
C ARG A 118 1.77 3.76 42.84
N SER A 119 2.11 2.72 42.08
CA SER A 119 2.49 1.43 42.65
C SER A 119 3.88 1.50 43.28
N HIS A 120 4.26 0.44 44.01
CA HIS A 120 5.65 0.18 44.31
C HIS A 120 6.47 0.00 43.01
N GLN A 121 7.75 0.40 43.04
CA GLN A 121 8.67 0.25 41.92
C GLN A 121 9.21 -1.19 41.83
N PHE A 122 9.27 -1.74 40.63
CA PHE A 122 9.86 -3.08 40.43
C PHE A 122 10.69 -3.12 39.16
N SER A 123 11.63 -4.06 39.10
CA SER A 123 12.47 -4.29 37.93
C SER A 123 11.94 -5.50 37.15
N PRO A 124 11.46 -5.34 35.91
CA PRO A 124 10.97 -6.47 35.12
C PRO A 124 12.16 -7.35 34.69
N THR A 125 12.08 -8.64 35.02
CA THR A 125 13.12 -9.62 34.66
C THR A 125 13.03 -10.08 33.21
N THR A 126 11.86 -9.94 32.58
CA THR A 126 11.60 -10.27 31.18
C THR A 126 10.99 -9.10 30.44
N GLY A 127 10.99 -9.22 29.13
CA GLY A 127 10.33 -8.33 28.21
C GLY A 127 11.22 -7.23 27.65
N VAL A 128 10.82 -6.71 26.50
CA VAL A 128 11.33 -5.47 25.92
C VAL A 128 10.35 -4.34 26.23
N LEU A 129 10.86 -3.11 26.34
CA LEU A 129 10.06 -1.97 26.78
C LEU A 129 9.04 -1.56 25.71
N GLN A 130 7.74 -1.62 26.01
CA GLN A 130 6.71 -1.10 25.11
C GLN A 130 6.85 0.43 24.98
N GLY A 131 6.91 0.93 23.74
CA GLY A 131 7.12 2.36 23.45
C GLY A 131 8.58 2.76 23.19
N SER A 132 9.54 1.87 23.46
CA SER A 132 10.94 2.04 23.03
C SER A 132 11.07 1.94 21.50
N ILE A 133 11.98 2.73 20.94
CA ILE A 133 12.32 2.74 19.51
C ILE A 133 13.09 1.48 19.12
N LEU A 134 13.88 0.91 20.03
CA LEU A 134 14.70 -0.27 19.75
C LEU A 134 13.95 -1.60 19.96
N SER A 135 12.98 -1.64 20.89
CA SER A 135 12.20 -2.86 21.21
C SER A 135 11.68 -3.63 20.00
N PRO A 136 11.10 -2.99 18.95
CA PRO A 136 10.61 -3.74 17.80
C PRO A 136 11.72 -4.48 17.04
N PHE A 137 12.90 -3.88 16.92
CA PHE A 137 14.04 -4.51 16.26
C PHE A 137 14.66 -5.60 17.12
N LEU A 138 14.79 -5.38 18.43
CA LEU A 138 15.26 -6.38 19.38
C LEU A 138 14.33 -7.60 19.42
N TYR A 139 13.01 -7.38 19.34
CA TYR A 139 12.03 -8.45 19.21
C TYR A 139 12.20 -9.25 17.90
N SER A 140 12.47 -8.58 16.77
CA SER A 140 12.77 -9.26 15.51
C SER A 140 14.00 -10.15 15.60
N ILE A 141 15.04 -9.75 16.35
CA ILE A 141 16.23 -10.57 16.61
C ILE A 141 15.85 -11.78 17.46
N TYR A 142 15.09 -11.56 18.54
CA TYR A 142 14.65 -12.60 19.46
C TYR A 142 13.94 -13.76 18.76
N ILE A 143 12.97 -13.47 17.87
CA ILE A 143 12.19 -14.51 17.18
C ILE A 143 12.86 -15.09 15.92
N ASN A 144 14.04 -14.57 15.52
CA ASN A 144 14.64 -14.80 14.20
C ASN A 144 15.05 -16.24 13.92
N THR A 145 15.19 -17.08 14.95
CA THR A 145 15.53 -18.50 14.82
C THR A 145 14.36 -19.36 14.32
N LEU A 146 13.11 -18.94 14.58
CA LEU A 146 11.92 -19.73 14.25
C LEU A 146 11.80 -20.05 12.75
N PRO A 147 11.92 -19.07 11.82
CA PRO A 147 11.83 -19.37 10.39
C PRO A 147 12.84 -20.41 9.92
N ALA A 148 14.07 -20.40 10.46
CA ALA A 148 15.09 -21.36 10.08
C ALA A 148 14.73 -22.80 10.50
N LEU A 149 14.14 -22.97 11.69
CA LEU A 149 13.70 -24.27 12.20
C LEU A 149 12.47 -24.82 11.46
N LEU A 150 11.59 -23.96 10.98
CA LEU A 150 10.39 -24.34 10.24
C LEU A 150 10.68 -24.71 8.77
N ARG A 151 11.92 -24.52 8.31
CA ARG A 151 12.32 -24.81 6.93
C ARG A 151 13.06 -26.13 6.84
N PRO A 152 12.73 -26.99 5.86
CA PRO A 152 13.50 -28.21 5.63
C PRO A 152 14.93 -27.90 5.16
N HIS A 153 15.12 -26.81 4.40
CA HIS A 153 16.41 -26.38 3.86
C HIS A 153 16.54 -24.85 3.91
N PRO A 154 17.76 -24.30 4.06
CA PRO A 154 17.99 -22.85 4.01
C PRO A 154 17.64 -22.31 2.62
N PRO A 155 17.08 -21.09 2.51
CA PRO A 155 16.75 -20.50 1.23
C PRO A 155 18.02 -20.05 0.50
N GLU A 156 18.23 -20.55 -0.73
CA GLU A 156 19.19 -19.95 -1.65
C GLU A 156 18.63 -18.61 -2.17
N LEU A 157 19.44 -17.55 -2.10
CA LEU A 157 19.06 -16.20 -2.54
C LEU A 157 19.97 -15.73 -3.68
N PRO A 158 19.41 -15.26 -4.81
CA PRO A 158 18.00 -15.24 -5.16
C PRO A 158 17.45 -16.66 -5.40
N PRO A 159 16.15 -16.91 -5.14
CA PRO A 159 15.56 -18.22 -5.37
C PRO A 159 15.59 -18.54 -6.87
N ALA A 160 16.17 -19.70 -7.21
CA ALA A 160 16.35 -20.12 -8.60
C ALA A 160 15.00 -20.47 -9.26
N THR A 161 14.07 -21.06 -8.50
CA THR A 161 12.77 -21.49 -9.01
C THR A 161 11.60 -21.21 -8.06
N ILE A 162 10.39 -21.28 -8.61
CA ILE A 162 9.13 -21.25 -7.83
C ILE A 162 9.10 -22.38 -6.80
N SER A 163 9.64 -23.56 -7.14
CA SER A 163 9.61 -24.74 -6.28
C SER A 163 10.44 -24.50 -5.02
N ASP A 164 11.60 -23.85 -5.17
CA ASP A 164 12.49 -23.47 -4.06
C ASP A 164 11.76 -22.53 -3.10
N LEU A 165 11.08 -21.50 -3.61
CA LEU A 165 10.29 -20.59 -2.77
C LEU A 165 9.14 -21.28 -2.03
N THR A 166 8.41 -22.19 -2.70
CA THR A 166 7.28 -22.88 -2.07
C THR A 166 7.67 -23.94 -1.05
N SER A 167 8.84 -24.56 -1.22
CA SER A 167 9.35 -25.56 -0.28
C SER A 167 10.09 -24.92 0.89
N THR A 168 10.65 -23.72 0.71
CA THR A 168 11.38 -22.99 1.74
C THR A 168 10.54 -21.97 2.50
N LEU A 169 9.45 -21.39 1.96
CA LEU A 169 8.65 -20.41 2.72
C LEU A 169 7.39 -21.04 3.31
N THR A 170 7.58 -21.77 4.40
CA THR A 170 6.51 -22.43 5.18
C THR A 170 5.88 -21.50 6.23
N CYS A 171 6.47 -20.33 6.50
CA CYS A 171 5.95 -19.38 7.47
C CYS A 171 6.16 -17.92 7.05
N LEU A 172 5.36 -17.03 7.65
CA LEU A 172 5.46 -15.58 7.54
C LEU A 172 5.25 -14.98 8.93
N LEU A 173 6.08 -14.00 9.30
CA LEU A 173 6.02 -13.35 10.61
C LEU A 173 5.84 -11.85 10.44
N TYR A 174 4.84 -11.28 11.11
CA TYR A 174 4.68 -9.83 11.22
C TYR A 174 4.62 -9.46 12.70
N ALA A 175 5.81 -9.32 13.28
CA ALA A 175 5.98 -9.27 14.74
C ALA A 175 5.48 -10.57 15.40
N ASP A 176 4.47 -10.48 16.26
CA ASP A 176 3.87 -11.60 17.00
C ASP A 176 2.81 -12.36 16.21
N ASP A 177 2.27 -11.77 15.14
CA ASP A 177 1.38 -12.45 14.20
C ASP A 177 2.20 -13.39 13.29
N VAL A 178 2.03 -14.70 13.49
CA VAL A 178 2.71 -15.73 12.68
C VAL A 178 1.69 -16.52 11.88
N VAL A 179 1.98 -16.79 10.60
CA VAL A 179 1.17 -17.71 9.78
C VAL A 179 2.03 -18.80 9.20
N LEU A 180 1.58 -20.04 9.36
CA LEU A 180 2.15 -21.24 8.76
C LEU A 180 1.37 -21.62 7.50
N VAL A 181 2.08 -22.12 6.48
CA VAL A 181 1.53 -22.51 5.18
C VAL A 181 2.05 -23.90 4.83
N GLY A 182 1.15 -24.85 4.55
CA GLY A 182 1.57 -26.16 4.09
C GLY A 182 0.44 -27.17 3.93
N THR A 183 0.83 -28.44 3.77
CA THR A 183 -0.11 -29.56 3.84
C THR A 183 -0.57 -29.80 5.29
N PRO A 184 -1.69 -30.51 5.54
CA PRO A 184 -2.10 -30.88 6.90
C PRO A 184 -0.98 -31.53 7.74
N ALA A 185 -0.18 -32.41 7.12
CA ALA A 185 0.96 -33.05 7.80
C ALA A 185 2.06 -32.03 8.14
N THR A 186 2.40 -31.15 7.20
CA THR A 186 3.40 -30.08 7.40
C THR A 186 2.98 -29.12 8.51
N ILE A 187 1.70 -28.74 8.57
CA ILE A 187 1.17 -27.85 9.61
C ILE A 187 1.29 -28.51 10.99
N ARG A 188 0.90 -29.79 11.14
CA ARG A 188 1.05 -30.49 12.44
C ARG A 188 2.50 -30.54 12.91
N TYR A 189 3.43 -30.90 12.02
CA TYR A 189 4.86 -30.87 12.33
C TYR A 189 5.32 -29.46 12.73
N SER A 190 4.92 -28.44 11.97
CA SER A 190 5.30 -27.05 12.24
C SER A 190 4.75 -26.53 13.56
N LEU A 191 3.56 -26.99 13.99
CA LEU A 191 3.00 -26.66 15.31
C LEU A 191 3.84 -27.24 16.44
N THR A 192 4.32 -28.48 16.31
CA THR A 192 5.25 -29.11 17.27
C THR A 192 6.55 -28.31 17.36
N VAL A 193 7.14 -27.94 16.22
CA VAL A 193 8.36 -27.10 16.19
C VAL A 193 8.11 -25.73 16.84
N CYS A 194 6.95 -25.11 16.58
CA CYS A 194 6.58 -23.84 17.20
C CYS A 194 6.45 -23.98 18.73
N GLU A 195 5.87 -25.07 19.21
CA GLU A 195 5.72 -25.39 20.62
C GLU A 195 7.08 -25.56 21.30
N GLU A 196 7.94 -26.43 20.77
CA GLU A 196 9.31 -26.64 21.27
C GLU A 196 10.12 -25.34 21.28
N HIS A 197 10.06 -24.58 20.19
CA HIS A 197 10.74 -23.29 20.09
C HIS A 197 10.26 -22.30 21.16
N SER A 198 8.95 -22.24 21.42
CA SER A 198 8.38 -21.40 22.48
C SER A 198 8.92 -21.76 23.86
N HIS A 199 9.10 -23.06 24.14
CA HIS A 199 9.71 -23.51 25.37
C HIS A 199 11.18 -23.07 25.48
N SER A 200 11.94 -23.21 24.39
CA SER A 200 13.36 -22.85 24.36
C SER A 200 13.62 -21.35 24.54
N LEU A 201 12.77 -20.49 23.98
CA LEU A 201 12.95 -19.03 24.06
C LEU A 201 12.27 -18.41 25.30
N GLY A 202 11.31 -19.11 25.91
CA GLY A 202 10.61 -18.65 27.12
C GLY A 202 9.31 -17.90 26.88
N TYR A 203 8.84 -17.78 25.62
CA TYR A 203 7.50 -17.24 25.31
C TYR A 203 6.44 -18.34 25.24
N ARG A 204 5.16 -17.98 25.13
CA ARG A 204 4.07 -18.95 24.89
C ARG A 204 3.13 -18.48 23.80
N TRP A 205 2.62 -19.42 23.01
CA TRP A 205 1.51 -19.15 22.11
C TRP A 205 0.20 -19.00 22.89
N SER A 206 -0.80 -18.38 22.27
CA SER A 206 -2.16 -18.22 22.81
C SER A 206 -3.14 -19.10 22.03
N PRO A 207 -3.32 -20.40 22.36
CA PRO A 207 -4.21 -21.31 21.61
C PRO A 207 -5.62 -20.75 21.36
N SER A 208 -6.17 -20.00 22.32
CA SER A 208 -7.51 -19.37 22.21
C SER A 208 -7.64 -18.29 21.13
N LYS A 209 -6.51 -17.78 20.61
CA LYS A 209 -6.46 -16.80 19.51
C LYS A 209 -5.89 -17.41 18.22
N CYS A 210 -5.28 -18.59 18.31
CA CYS A 210 -4.78 -19.31 17.15
C CYS A 210 -5.94 -19.93 16.36
N VAL A 211 -5.83 -19.97 15.04
CA VAL A 211 -6.90 -20.42 14.14
C VAL A 211 -6.33 -21.24 12.99
N ILE A 212 -7.05 -22.29 12.61
CA ILE A 212 -6.79 -23.04 11.37
C ILE A 212 -7.75 -22.58 10.27
N LEU A 213 -7.21 -22.27 9.09
CA LEU A 213 -7.99 -22.19 7.85
C LEU A 213 -7.58 -23.34 6.93
N SER A 214 -8.37 -24.40 6.94
CA SER A 214 -8.16 -25.58 6.09
C SER A 214 -9.27 -25.68 5.04
N PRO A 215 -8.99 -26.16 3.82
CA PRO A 215 -10.02 -26.58 2.89
C PRO A 215 -10.88 -27.69 3.52
N PRO A 216 -12.14 -27.84 3.11
CA PRO A 216 -12.97 -28.95 3.55
C PRO A 216 -12.28 -30.28 3.21
N SER A 217 -12.08 -31.13 4.23
CA SER A 217 -11.57 -32.48 3.99
C SER A 217 -12.70 -33.38 3.47
N PRO A 218 -12.50 -34.12 2.37
CA PRO A 218 -13.46 -35.13 1.94
C PRO A 218 -13.42 -36.41 2.81
N SER A 219 -12.47 -36.53 3.74
CA SER A 219 -12.38 -37.66 4.67
C SER A 219 -13.44 -37.58 5.76
N ALA A 220 -13.91 -38.75 6.22
CA ALA A 220 -14.83 -38.86 7.36
C ALA A 220 -14.21 -38.30 8.66
N ASP A 221 -12.89 -38.45 8.81
CA ASP A 221 -12.12 -37.88 9.92
C ASP A 221 -11.24 -36.71 9.43
N PRO A 222 -11.61 -35.46 9.70
CA PRO A 222 -10.78 -34.31 9.36
C PRO A 222 -9.51 -34.28 10.24
N PRO A 223 -8.40 -33.70 9.72
CA PRO A 223 -7.18 -33.59 10.50
C PRO A 223 -7.40 -32.67 11.72
N THR A 224 -7.01 -33.14 12.89
CA THR A 224 -6.92 -32.32 14.11
C THR A 224 -5.59 -31.58 14.17
N TYR A 225 -5.61 -30.40 14.77
CA TYR A 225 -4.44 -29.55 14.96
C TYR A 225 -4.42 -29.07 16.40
N GLN A 226 -3.29 -29.27 17.08
CA GLN A 226 -3.16 -28.98 18.50
C GLN A 226 -1.92 -28.13 18.76
N LEU A 227 -2.01 -27.36 19.84
CA LEU A 227 -0.90 -26.62 20.41
C LEU A 227 -1.01 -26.72 21.94
N TYR A 228 0.03 -27.20 22.62
CA TYR A 228 -0.01 -27.52 24.05
C TYR A 228 -1.17 -28.45 24.43
N ASN A 229 -1.39 -29.51 23.62
CA ASN A 229 -2.53 -30.43 23.75
C ASN A 229 -3.93 -29.76 23.71
N THR A 230 -4.01 -28.52 23.20
CA THR A 230 -5.28 -27.79 23.04
C THR A 230 -5.64 -27.79 21.56
N ASP A 231 -6.85 -28.24 21.23
CA ASP A 231 -7.36 -28.22 19.86
C ASP A 231 -7.53 -26.79 19.35
N LEU A 232 -7.03 -26.54 18.14
CA LEU A 232 -7.18 -25.26 17.47
C LEU A 232 -8.47 -25.23 16.63
N PRO A 233 -9.29 -24.16 16.74
CA PRO A 233 -10.53 -24.07 15.99
C PRO A 233 -10.24 -23.92 14.48
N THR A 234 -10.97 -24.68 13.67
CA THR A 234 -10.97 -24.51 12.21
C THR A 234 -12.11 -23.58 11.81
N LEU A 235 -11.79 -22.49 11.12
CA LEU A 235 -12.75 -21.48 10.68
C LEU A 235 -12.81 -21.36 9.14
N ASP A 236 -13.88 -20.75 8.64
CA ASP A 236 -14.06 -20.45 7.21
C ASP A 236 -13.51 -19.08 6.79
N ASN A 237 -13.12 -18.26 7.77
CA ASN A 237 -12.45 -16.99 7.55
C ASN A 237 -11.66 -16.56 8.80
N PHE A 238 -10.59 -15.80 8.59
CA PHE A 238 -9.80 -15.19 9.67
C PHE A 238 -9.25 -13.83 9.24
N SER A 239 -9.15 -12.88 10.17
CA SER A 239 -8.57 -11.56 9.89
C SER A 239 -7.07 -11.57 10.16
N TYR A 240 -6.26 -11.63 9.11
CA TYR A 240 -4.80 -11.56 9.20
C TYR A 240 -4.34 -10.15 8.86
N LEU A 241 -3.68 -9.46 9.79
CA LEU A 241 -3.23 -8.07 9.66
C LEU A 241 -4.38 -7.12 9.23
N GLY A 242 -5.58 -7.38 9.73
CA GLY A 242 -6.81 -6.64 9.41
C GLY A 242 -7.42 -6.97 8.05
N ILE A 243 -6.89 -7.95 7.30
CA ILE A 243 -7.42 -8.40 6.02
C ILE A 243 -8.07 -9.78 6.17
N PRO A 244 -9.38 -9.93 5.86
CA PRO A 244 -10.05 -11.24 5.89
C PRO A 244 -9.49 -12.21 4.85
N ILE A 245 -9.08 -13.40 5.29
CA ILE A 245 -8.54 -14.50 4.48
C ILE A 245 -9.48 -15.70 4.55
N LYS A 246 -9.70 -16.38 3.41
CA LYS A 246 -10.46 -17.63 3.29
C LYS A 246 -9.54 -18.86 3.25
N PRO A 247 -10.07 -20.07 3.49
CA PRO A 247 -9.39 -21.33 3.20
C PRO A 247 -8.66 -21.31 1.86
N GLY A 248 -7.39 -21.72 1.89
CA GLY A 248 -6.49 -21.71 0.73
C GLY A 248 -5.91 -20.33 0.36
N GLY A 249 -5.98 -19.34 1.25
CA GLY A 249 -5.16 -18.12 1.23
C GLY A 249 -5.67 -16.95 0.40
N GLN A 250 -6.94 -16.97 0.00
CA GLN A 250 -7.53 -15.90 -0.82
C GLN A 250 -8.13 -14.81 0.07
N ILE A 251 -7.99 -13.54 -0.35
CA ILE A 251 -8.61 -12.40 0.33
C ILE A 251 -10.14 -12.47 0.16
N ASP A 252 -10.89 -12.50 1.26
CA ASP A 252 -12.34 -12.31 1.23
C ASP A 252 -12.67 -10.83 0.99
N THR A 253 -12.71 -10.46 -0.29
CA THR A 253 -12.99 -9.08 -0.70
C THR A 253 -14.39 -8.62 -0.27
N LYS A 254 -15.35 -9.54 -0.12
CA LYS A 254 -16.70 -9.21 0.36
C LYS A 254 -16.66 -8.86 1.85
N ALA A 255 -16.05 -9.72 2.66
CA ALA A 255 -15.90 -9.46 4.08
C ALA A 255 -15.06 -8.19 4.34
N LEU A 256 -13.98 -8.00 3.58
CA LEU A 256 -13.12 -6.81 3.68
C LEU A 256 -13.93 -5.51 3.49
N ILE A 257 -14.71 -5.41 2.40
CA ILE A 257 -15.48 -4.20 2.12
C ILE A 257 -16.58 -3.98 3.14
N THR A 258 -17.30 -5.04 3.53
CA THR A 258 -18.36 -4.93 4.54
C THR A 258 -17.78 -4.50 5.88
N HIS A 259 -16.65 -5.07 6.32
CA HIS A 259 -15.97 -4.66 7.54
C HIS A 259 -15.52 -3.20 7.48
N ASN A 260 -14.80 -2.81 6.42
CA ASN A 260 -14.27 -1.46 6.23
C ASN A 260 -15.38 -0.40 6.21
N THR A 261 -16.47 -0.65 5.47
CA THR A 261 -17.60 0.28 5.40
C THR A 261 -18.33 0.39 6.73
N THR A 262 -18.55 -0.73 7.43
CA THR A 262 -19.18 -0.73 8.76
C THR A 262 -18.34 0.05 9.76
N LYS A 263 -17.03 -0.23 9.85
CA LYS A 263 -16.09 0.45 10.74
C LYS A 263 -16.05 1.96 10.49
N ALA A 264 -15.98 2.37 9.21
CA ALA A 264 -15.98 3.77 8.81
C ALA A 264 -17.28 4.48 9.19
N LEU A 265 -18.44 3.85 8.99
CA LEU A 265 -19.73 4.42 9.35
C LEU A 265 -19.88 4.56 10.87
N THR A 266 -19.46 3.56 11.65
CA THR A 266 -19.44 3.63 13.12
C THR A 266 -18.52 4.76 13.61
N SER A 267 -17.32 4.88 13.04
CA SER A 267 -16.41 5.98 13.36
C SER A 267 -16.99 7.34 12.97
N MET A 268 -17.70 7.42 11.84
CA MET A 268 -18.37 8.64 11.41
C MET A 268 -19.54 9.02 12.35
N HIS A 269 -20.27 8.05 12.90
CA HIS A 269 -21.27 8.30 13.94
C HIS A 269 -20.64 8.96 15.17
N LEU A 270 -19.53 8.41 15.66
CA LEU A 270 -18.80 8.97 16.79
C LEU A 270 -18.31 10.39 16.48
N LEU A 271 -17.68 10.60 15.31
CA LEU A 271 -17.23 11.94 14.90
C LEU A 271 -18.42 12.92 14.80
N SER A 272 -19.57 12.47 14.29
CA SER A 272 -20.76 13.30 14.21
C SER A 272 -21.25 13.75 15.60
N SER A 273 -21.13 12.88 16.61
CA SER A 273 -21.55 13.18 17.99
C SER A 273 -20.68 14.26 18.67
N ILE A 274 -19.42 14.39 18.27
CA ILE A 274 -18.48 15.41 18.78
C ILE A 274 -18.44 16.68 17.92
N GLY A 275 -19.43 16.87 17.03
CA GLY A 275 -19.58 18.07 16.23
C GLY A 275 -19.06 17.99 14.78
N VAL A 276 -18.59 16.85 14.29
CA VAL A 276 -18.23 16.67 12.86
C VAL A 276 -19.49 16.45 12.02
N ASN A 277 -20.34 17.48 12.01
CA ASN A 277 -21.64 17.52 11.35
C ASN A 277 -21.91 18.95 10.85
N GLY A 278 -23.04 19.17 10.18
CA GLY A 278 -23.36 20.48 9.58
C GLY A 278 -23.58 21.63 10.57
N SER A 279 -23.76 21.33 11.86
CA SER A 279 -24.02 22.30 12.95
C SER A 279 -22.83 22.53 13.89
N GLY A 280 -21.79 21.69 13.83
CA GLY A 280 -20.62 21.80 14.70
C GLY A 280 -19.44 22.47 14.01
N TYR A 281 -18.38 21.70 13.73
CA TYR A 281 -17.18 22.22 13.07
C TYR A 281 -17.48 22.80 11.68
N ASN A 282 -16.69 23.79 11.28
CA ASN A 282 -16.77 24.34 9.93
C ASN A 282 -16.53 23.25 8.86
N ARG A 283 -17.10 23.45 7.67
CA ARG A 283 -17.11 22.44 6.60
C ARG A 283 -15.71 21.99 6.16
N LEU A 284 -14.73 22.91 6.15
CA LEU A 284 -13.35 22.59 5.79
C LEU A 284 -12.71 21.65 6.82
N THR A 285 -12.89 21.92 8.10
CA THR A 285 -12.39 21.10 9.21
C THR A 285 -13.06 19.73 9.20
N SER A 286 -14.39 19.69 9.07
CA SER A 286 -15.16 18.44 8.97
C SER A 286 -14.72 17.59 7.79
N THR A 287 -14.43 18.21 6.64
CA THR A 287 -13.90 17.52 5.46
C THR A 287 -12.51 16.94 5.71
N ARG A 288 -11.61 17.70 6.35
CA ARG A 288 -10.26 17.24 6.72
C ARG A 288 -10.31 16.07 7.70
N LEU A 289 -11.16 16.16 8.73
CA LEU A 289 -11.36 15.08 9.70
C LEU A 289 -11.87 13.80 9.03
N TYR A 290 -12.82 13.93 8.09
CA TYR A 290 -13.26 12.80 7.27
C TYR A 290 -12.12 12.18 6.46
N HIS A 291 -11.34 12.99 5.75
CA HIS A 291 -10.21 12.50 4.93
C HIS A 291 -9.10 11.86 5.77
N GLN A 292 -8.90 12.31 7.01
CA GLN A 292 -7.85 11.85 7.90
C GLN A 292 -8.23 10.60 8.70
N PHE A 293 -9.47 10.51 9.19
CA PHE A 293 -9.86 9.46 10.14
C PHE A 293 -10.84 8.43 9.58
N ILE A 294 -11.72 8.84 8.66
CA ILE A 294 -12.80 7.96 8.16
C ILE A 294 -12.42 7.31 6.84
N ARG A 295 -11.96 8.09 5.86
CA ARG A 295 -11.59 7.57 4.54
C ARG A 295 -10.53 6.46 4.61
N PRO A 296 -9.45 6.57 5.42
CA PRO A 296 -8.45 5.51 5.50
C PRO A 296 -9.00 4.16 5.97
N GLN A 297 -10.04 4.16 6.82
CA GLN A 297 -10.69 2.92 7.26
C GLN A 297 -11.40 2.19 6.11
N MET A 298 -11.96 2.94 5.15
CA MET A 298 -12.53 2.36 3.94
C MET A 298 -11.46 1.86 2.96
N GLU A 299 -10.30 2.52 2.95
CA GLU A 299 -9.21 2.31 1.99
C GLU A 299 -8.25 1.17 2.36
N TYR A 300 -8.13 0.82 3.64
CA TYR A 300 -7.20 -0.22 4.09
C TYR A 300 -7.47 -1.56 3.38
N GLY A 301 -6.43 -2.17 2.83
CA GLY A 301 -6.53 -3.42 2.05
C GLY A 301 -6.93 -3.28 0.59
N LEU A 302 -7.48 -2.14 0.15
CA LEU A 302 -7.93 -1.97 -1.24
C LEU A 302 -6.79 -1.99 -2.26
N ALA A 303 -5.57 -1.64 -1.83
CA ALA A 303 -4.37 -1.64 -2.69
C ALA A 303 -4.03 -3.04 -3.24
N ILE A 304 -4.40 -4.10 -2.52
CA ILE A 304 -4.14 -5.50 -2.88
C ILE A 304 -5.42 -6.28 -3.18
N ALA A 305 -6.60 -5.64 -3.12
CA ALA A 305 -7.88 -6.29 -3.41
C ALA A 305 -8.34 -6.00 -4.85
N THR A 306 -9.16 -6.90 -5.40
CA THR A 306 -9.81 -6.72 -6.71
C THR A 306 -11.34 -6.72 -6.57
N PRO A 307 -11.93 -5.63 -6.04
CA PRO A 307 -13.36 -5.57 -5.77
C PRO A 307 -14.20 -5.48 -7.04
N THR A 308 -15.34 -6.17 -7.04
CA THR A 308 -16.33 -6.13 -8.13
C THR A 308 -17.00 -4.77 -8.24
N LYS A 309 -17.69 -4.49 -9.35
CA LYS A 309 -18.42 -3.22 -9.53
C LYS A 309 -19.45 -2.97 -8.43
N GLY A 310 -20.19 -4.00 -8.00
CA GLY A 310 -21.17 -3.87 -6.91
C GLY A 310 -20.50 -3.54 -5.56
N GLN A 311 -19.36 -4.15 -5.31
CA GLN A 311 -18.50 -3.88 -4.14
C GLN A 311 -17.92 -2.46 -4.15
N GLN A 312 -17.49 -1.96 -5.30
CA GLN A 312 -17.07 -0.56 -5.45
C GLN A 312 -18.22 0.42 -5.20
N GLN A 313 -19.43 0.09 -5.67
CA GLN A 313 -20.63 0.88 -5.38
C GLN A 313 -20.98 0.88 -3.88
N GLN A 314 -20.74 -0.22 -3.16
CA GLN A 314 -20.93 -0.27 -1.71
C GLN A 314 -20.00 0.72 -0.98
N LEU A 315 -18.72 0.76 -1.35
CA LEU A 315 -17.77 1.77 -0.84
C LEU A 315 -18.24 3.19 -1.16
N GLU A 316 -18.69 3.44 -2.40
CA GLU A 316 -19.18 4.75 -2.80
C GLU A 316 -20.43 5.18 -2.01
N ARG A 317 -21.37 4.25 -1.76
CA ARG A 317 -22.55 4.51 -0.91
C ARG A 317 -22.15 4.85 0.51
N ALA A 318 -21.17 4.14 1.10
CA ALA A 318 -20.67 4.45 2.43
C ALA A 318 -20.04 5.85 2.49
N GLN A 319 -19.24 6.21 1.48
CA GLN A 319 -18.71 7.57 1.32
C GLN A 319 -19.83 8.61 1.25
N TYR A 320 -20.89 8.36 0.47
CA TYR A 320 -22.02 9.27 0.35
C TYR A 320 -22.77 9.47 1.66
N ILE A 321 -22.95 8.41 2.46
CA ILE A 321 -23.56 8.51 3.79
C ILE A 321 -22.71 9.42 4.68
N CYS A 322 -21.39 9.24 4.68
CA CYS A 322 -20.49 10.08 5.47
C CYS A 322 -20.56 11.55 5.04
N ILE A 323 -20.45 11.82 3.73
CA ILE A 323 -20.48 13.19 3.19
C ILE A 323 -21.81 13.88 3.52
N ARG A 324 -22.96 13.21 3.37
CA ARG A 324 -24.26 13.82 3.71
C ARG A 324 -24.33 14.24 5.17
N ARG A 325 -23.75 13.46 6.09
CA ARG A 325 -23.68 13.82 7.52
C ARG A 325 -22.82 15.06 7.77
N LEU A 326 -21.71 15.21 7.07
CA LEU A 326 -20.88 16.43 7.16
C LEU A 326 -21.68 17.70 6.85
N TYR A 327 -22.65 17.61 5.94
CA TYR A 327 -23.49 18.74 5.51
C TYR A 327 -24.85 18.80 6.21
N ASN A 328 -25.15 17.87 7.13
CA ASN A 328 -26.51 17.64 7.65
C ASN A 328 -27.57 17.58 6.52
N ALA A 329 -27.20 16.97 5.40
CA ALA A 329 -28.01 16.98 4.20
C ALA A 329 -29.03 15.86 4.19
N HIS A 330 -30.19 16.13 3.59
CA HIS A 330 -31.25 15.15 3.41
C HIS A 330 -30.77 13.93 2.59
N LEU A 331 -31.36 12.77 2.82
CA LEU A 331 -30.98 11.50 2.17
C LEU A 331 -31.05 11.56 0.64
N ARG A 332 -31.92 12.42 0.10
CA ARG A 332 -32.12 12.63 -1.36
C ARG A 332 -31.22 13.72 -1.96
N SER A 333 -30.44 14.43 -1.15
CA SER A 333 -29.57 15.49 -1.65
C SER A 333 -28.47 14.93 -2.55
N SER A 334 -28.16 15.69 -3.61
CA SER A 334 -27.13 15.34 -4.58
C SER A 334 -25.75 15.29 -3.91
N THR A 335 -25.13 14.11 -3.96
CA THR A 335 -23.78 13.89 -3.44
C THR A 335 -22.70 14.36 -4.42
N HIS A 336 -23.06 14.58 -5.69
CA HIS A 336 -22.11 15.06 -6.70
C HIS A 336 -21.63 16.49 -6.36
N VAL A 337 -22.56 17.38 -5.99
CA VAL A 337 -22.24 18.75 -5.58
C VAL A 337 -21.39 18.74 -4.30
N MET A 338 -21.77 17.94 -3.31
CA MET A 338 -21.02 17.87 -2.04
C MET A 338 -19.61 17.30 -2.21
N LYS A 339 -19.42 16.35 -3.13
CA LYS A 339 -18.09 15.85 -3.48
C LYS A 339 -17.21 16.93 -4.09
N HIS A 340 -17.76 17.74 -4.99
CA HIS A 340 -17.04 18.89 -5.55
C HIS A 340 -16.69 19.91 -4.47
N LEU A 341 -17.64 20.27 -3.59
CA LEU A 341 -17.41 21.20 -2.49
C LEU A 341 -16.35 20.70 -1.48
N THR A 342 -16.22 19.39 -1.33
CA THR A 342 -15.22 18.77 -0.43
C THR A 342 -13.93 18.34 -1.14
N ALA A 343 -13.82 18.57 -2.46
CA ALA A 343 -12.74 18.02 -3.29
C ALA A 343 -12.52 16.50 -3.06
N THR A 344 -13.60 15.75 -2.82
CA THR A 344 -13.51 14.31 -2.50
C THR A 344 -13.67 13.46 -3.77
N PRO A 345 -12.63 12.72 -4.20
CA PRO A 345 -12.73 11.82 -5.35
C PRO A 345 -13.69 10.65 -5.09
N SER A 346 -14.09 9.92 -6.12
CA SER A 346 -14.83 8.66 -5.94
C SER A 346 -13.94 7.59 -5.29
N MET A 347 -14.58 6.64 -4.60
CA MET A 347 -13.91 5.47 -4.04
C MET A 347 -13.30 4.59 -5.13
N THR A 348 -13.89 4.56 -6.33
CA THR A 348 -13.26 3.90 -7.50
C THR A 348 -11.96 4.60 -7.90
N THR A 349 -11.94 5.94 -7.98
CA THR A 349 -10.70 6.68 -8.26
C THR A 349 -9.67 6.45 -7.16
N ARG A 350 -10.08 6.41 -5.89
CA ARG A 350 -9.19 6.11 -4.76
C ARG A 350 -8.63 4.70 -4.83
N LEU A 351 -9.46 3.68 -5.08
CA LEU A 351 -9.06 2.30 -5.29
C LEU A 351 -7.94 2.20 -6.32
N HIS A 352 -8.16 2.75 -7.53
CA HIS A 352 -7.15 2.69 -8.57
C HIS A 352 -5.88 3.46 -8.18
N THR A 353 -6.01 4.61 -7.51
CA THR A 353 -4.85 5.38 -7.02
C THR A 353 -4.03 4.57 -6.01
N LEU A 354 -4.68 3.83 -5.11
CA LEU A 354 -4.03 3.01 -4.10
C LEU A 354 -3.30 1.83 -4.73
N GLN A 355 -3.97 1.10 -5.63
CA GLN A 355 -3.37 0.00 -6.39
C GLN A 355 -2.16 0.50 -7.20
N LEU A 356 -2.30 1.66 -7.85
CA LEU A 356 -1.24 2.29 -8.62
C LEU A 356 -0.01 2.59 -7.77
N LYS A 357 -0.21 3.28 -6.64
CA LYS A 357 0.86 3.62 -5.69
C LYS A 357 1.54 2.36 -5.15
N PHE A 358 0.75 1.33 -4.86
CA PHE A 358 1.25 0.06 -4.35
C PHE A 358 2.14 -0.63 -5.38
N VAL A 359 1.65 -0.78 -6.62
CA VAL A 359 2.41 -1.39 -7.73
C VAL A 359 3.69 -0.60 -8.00
N HIS A 360 3.61 0.73 -8.11
CA HIS A 360 4.78 1.58 -8.33
C HIS A 360 5.82 1.45 -7.22
N ARG A 361 5.39 1.39 -5.95
CA ARG A 361 6.31 1.16 -4.83
C ARG A 361 6.94 -0.23 -4.92
N ALA A 362 6.15 -1.25 -5.24
CA ALA A 362 6.62 -2.64 -5.32
C ALA A 362 7.72 -2.86 -6.38
N THR A 363 7.73 -2.08 -7.48
CA THR A 363 8.81 -2.15 -8.48
C THR A 363 10.15 -1.53 -8.04
N HIS A 364 10.15 -0.79 -6.93
CA HIS A 364 11.34 -0.13 -6.38
C HIS A 364 11.71 -0.68 -4.99
N LEU A 365 11.19 -1.86 -4.64
CA LEU A 365 11.53 -2.49 -3.37
C LEU A 365 12.97 -3.02 -3.38
N PRO A 366 13.67 -2.94 -2.23
CA PRO A 366 14.98 -3.56 -2.06
C PRO A 366 14.96 -5.08 -2.31
N HIS A 367 16.08 -5.62 -2.79
CA HIS A 367 16.22 -7.04 -3.13
C HIS A 367 16.07 -7.98 -1.92
N ASP A 368 16.37 -7.53 -0.71
CA ASP A 368 16.20 -8.30 0.52
C ASP A 368 14.74 -8.39 1.00
N THR A 369 13.79 -7.78 0.28
CA THR A 369 12.35 -7.87 0.61
C THR A 369 11.71 -9.13 0.01
N LEU A 370 10.86 -9.78 0.80
CA LEU A 370 10.16 -10.98 0.34
C LEU A 370 9.29 -10.71 -0.88
N LEU A 371 8.59 -9.58 -0.91
CA LEU A 371 7.73 -9.24 -2.04
C LEU A 371 8.52 -9.07 -3.34
N PHE A 372 9.71 -8.47 -3.28
CA PHE A 372 10.59 -8.37 -4.44
C PHE A 372 10.98 -9.77 -4.97
N GLN A 373 11.50 -10.62 -4.08
CA GLN A 373 11.94 -11.98 -4.42
C GLN A 373 10.80 -12.85 -4.96
N LEU A 374 9.59 -12.66 -4.42
CA LEU A 374 8.41 -13.38 -4.89
C LEU A 374 7.99 -12.90 -6.28
N ILE A 375 7.91 -11.58 -6.51
CA ILE A 375 7.49 -11.01 -7.80
C ILE A 375 8.45 -11.39 -8.93
N SER A 376 9.78 -11.40 -8.68
CA SER A 376 10.78 -11.73 -9.69
C SER A 376 10.66 -13.15 -10.25
N VAL A 377 10.05 -14.06 -9.48
CA VAL A 377 9.90 -15.48 -9.84
C VAL A 377 8.47 -15.82 -10.31
N LEU A 378 7.53 -14.85 -10.27
CA LEU A 378 6.16 -15.09 -10.73
C LEU A 378 6.12 -15.36 -12.25
N PRO A 379 5.43 -16.43 -12.69
CA PRO A 379 5.37 -16.79 -14.11
C PRO A 379 4.52 -15.78 -14.90
N THR A 380 4.91 -15.53 -16.15
CA THR A 380 4.23 -14.58 -17.04
C THR A 380 2.77 -14.97 -17.29
N PRO A 381 1.86 -13.97 -17.46
CA PRO A 381 0.42 -14.19 -17.42
C PRO A 381 -0.15 -15.03 -18.58
N ARG A 382 0.63 -15.31 -19.62
CA ARG A 382 0.17 -16.04 -20.83
C ARG A 382 -0.03 -17.54 -20.63
N THR A 383 0.40 -18.12 -19.50
CA THR A 383 0.63 -19.57 -19.43
C THR A 383 -0.33 -20.37 -18.53
N ARG A 384 -1.22 -19.76 -17.71
CA ARG A 384 -2.00 -20.53 -16.70
C ARG A 384 -3.46 -20.07 -16.47
N LYS A 385 -4.33 -21.05 -16.18
CA LYS A 385 -5.78 -20.93 -15.92
C LYS A 385 -6.17 -20.10 -14.68
N THR A 386 -5.24 -19.80 -13.77
CA THR A 386 -5.49 -19.02 -12.55
C THR A 386 -4.50 -17.84 -12.43
N PRO A 387 -4.93 -16.61 -12.78
CA PRO A 387 -4.03 -15.46 -12.74
C PRO A 387 -3.68 -15.08 -11.30
N SER A 388 -2.38 -14.85 -11.04
CA SER A 388 -1.89 -14.32 -9.77
C SER A 388 -2.57 -13.00 -9.43
N LEU A 389 -2.72 -12.69 -8.15
CA LEU A 389 -3.24 -11.42 -7.70
C LEU A 389 -2.35 -10.26 -8.17
N TRP A 390 -1.03 -10.42 -8.11
CA TRP A 390 -0.07 -9.43 -8.63
C TRP A 390 -0.35 -9.06 -10.10
N HIS A 391 -0.43 -10.05 -11.00
CA HIS A 391 -0.78 -9.79 -12.41
C HIS A 391 -2.17 -9.15 -12.59
N LYS A 392 -3.18 -9.50 -11.78
CA LYS A 392 -4.49 -8.82 -11.82
C LYS A 392 -4.40 -7.34 -11.44
N LEU A 393 -3.48 -6.98 -10.54
CA LEU A 393 -3.22 -5.59 -10.16
C LEU A 393 -2.52 -4.83 -11.29
N LEU A 394 -1.56 -5.46 -11.98
CA LEU A 394 -0.87 -4.86 -13.14
C LEU A 394 -1.81 -4.59 -14.32
N GLN A 395 -2.87 -5.39 -14.48
CA GLN A 395 -3.85 -5.24 -15.56
C GLN A 395 -4.88 -4.13 -15.31
N GLN A 396 -4.85 -3.45 -14.16
CA GLN A 396 -5.80 -2.37 -13.86
C GLN A 396 -5.55 -1.14 -14.76
N PRO A 397 -6.60 -0.40 -15.20
CA PRO A 397 -6.51 0.62 -16.24
C PRO A 397 -5.49 1.73 -16.00
N LEU A 398 -5.24 2.08 -14.73
CA LEU A 398 -4.26 3.09 -14.34
C LEU A 398 -2.87 2.48 -14.12
N ALA A 399 -2.78 1.23 -13.66
CA ALA A 399 -1.50 0.53 -13.49
C ALA A 399 -0.85 0.21 -14.84
N SER A 400 -1.66 -0.15 -15.84
CA SER A 400 -1.20 -0.32 -17.22
C SER A 400 -0.67 0.98 -17.83
N GLN A 401 -1.16 2.15 -17.39
CA GLN A 401 -0.66 3.46 -17.81
C GLN A 401 0.69 3.81 -17.17
N LEU A 402 1.02 3.35 -15.95
CA LEU A 402 2.35 3.59 -15.37
C LEU A 402 3.47 2.78 -16.06
N ILE A 403 3.12 1.62 -16.63
CA ILE A 403 4.06 0.81 -17.42
C ILE A 403 4.36 1.51 -18.76
N GLN A 404 3.56 2.50 -19.16
CA GLN A 404 3.79 3.33 -20.34
C GLN A 404 4.05 4.79 -19.94
N ILE A 405 5.33 5.14 -19.81
CA ILE A 405 5.77 6.55 -19.69
C ILE A 405 5.00 7.41 -20.70
N ASP A 406 4.44 8.52 -20.20
CA ASP A 406 3.57 9.41 -20.97
C ASP A 406 4.21 9.77 -22.33
N PRO A 407 3.48 9.62 -23.44
CA PRO A 407 4.05 9.88 -24.76
C PRO A 407 4.63 11.30 -24.88
N LEU A 408 4.12 12.31 -24.16
CA LEU A 408 4.70 13.66 -24.18
C LEU A 408 6.16 13.71 -23.72
N LEU A 409 6.55 12.80 -22.83
CA LEU A 409 7.92 12.73 -22.28
C LEU A 409 8.87 11.90 -23.15
N LYS A 410 8.33 11.06 -24.06
CA LYS A 410 9.12 10.14 -24.89
C LYS A 410 9.12 10.45 -26.38
N ILE A 411 8.00 10.90 -26.94
CA ILE A 411 7.90 11.14 -28.38
C ILE A 411 8.88 12.26 -28.75
N PRO A 412 9.75 12.03 -29.76
CA PRO A 412 10.56 13.09 -30.35
C PRO A 412 9.68 14.27 -30.78
N MET A 413 9.90 15.42 -30.16
CA MET A 413 9.27 16.70 -30.50
C MET A 413 10.21 17.80 -30.02
N THR A 414 10.11 18.99 -30.61
CA THR A 414 10.94 20.13 -30.20
C THR A 414 10.70 20.47 -28.73
N LYS A 415 11.72 21.04 -28.05
CA LYS A 415 11.60 21.46 -26.64
C LYS A 415 10.43 22.45 -26.44
N LYS A 416 10.18 23.31 -27.42
CA LYS A 416 9.08 24.31 -27.42
C LYS A 416 7.70 23.63 -27.46
N HIS A 417 7.46 22.71 -28.39
CA HIS A 417 6.20 21.96 -28.46
C HIS A 417 5.93 21.16 -27.20
N ARG A 418 6.97 20.48 -26.68
CA ARG A 418 6.86 19.73 -25.42
C ARG A 418 6.47 20.64 -24.26
N SER A 419 7.12 21.80 -24.14
CA SER A 419 6.79 22.79 -23.12
C SER A 419 5.34 23.28 -23.22
N ARG A 420 4.86 23.64 -24.42
CA ARG A 420 3.48 24.08 -24.65
C ARG A 420 2.45 23.00 -24.25
N CYS A 421 2.66 21.75 -24.68
CA CYS A 421 1.79 20.63 -24.33
C CYS A 421 1.75 20.34 -22.83
N ILE A 422 2.90 20.37 -22.16
CA ILE A 422 3.01 20.15 -20.71
C ILE A 422 2.28 21.27 -19.96
N ARG A 423 2.51 22.54 -20.33
CA ARG A 423 1.86 23.70 -19.68
C ARG A 423 0.34 23.61 -19.80
N TRP A 424 -0.19 23.33 -20.99
CA TRP A 424 -1.64 23.15 -21.19
C TRP A 424 -2.23 22.04 -20.30
N ARG A 425 -1.52 20.91 -20.16
CA ARG A 425 -1.94 19.78 -19.34
C ARG A 425 -1.90 20.04 -17.84
N LEU A 426 -0.94 20.82 -17.37
CA LEU A 426 -0.87 21.24 -15.97
C LEU A 426 -1.96 22.27 -15.61
N GLY A 427 -2.86 22.60 -16.55
CA GLY A 427 -3.88 23.64 -16.35
C GLY A 427 -3.26 25.03 -16.26
N TRP A 428 -1.96 25.15 -16.56
CA TRP A 428 -1.29 26.43 -16.69
C TRP A 428 -1.73 27.00 -18.03
N LEU A 429 -2.78 27.81 -17.98
CA LEU A 429 -2.82 28.97 -18.85
C LEU A 429 -1.61 29.80 -18.41
N THR A 430 -0.50 29.61 -19.12
CA THR A 430 0.88 29.83 -18.69
C THR A 430 1.04 31.10 -17.85
N GLY A 431 1.77 30.99 -16.73
CA GLY A 431 1.76 31.97 -15.64
C GLY A 431 2.07 33.41 -16.08
N GLY A 432 1.25 34.36 -15.61
CA GLY A 432 1.37 35.79 -15.90
C GLY A 432 0.10 36.54 -15.50
N SER A 433 0.15 37.88 -15.51
CA SER A 433 -1.02 38.75 -15.29
C SER A 433 -2.07 38.50 -16.39
N ARG A 434 -3.30 38.13 -15.99
CA ARG A 434 -4.40 37.78 -16.91
C ARG A 434 -4.72 38.99 -17.81
N LYS A 435 -4.42 38.88 -19.10
CA LYS A 435 -4.92 39.81 -20.13
C LYS A 435 -6.32 39.38 -20.58
N PRO A 436 -7.20 40.31 -20.98
CA PRO A 436 -8.50 39.94 -21.54
C PRO A 436 -8.32 39.26 -22.90
N CYS A 437 -9.24 38.37 -23.26
CA CYS A 437 -9.32 37.82 -24.62
C CYS A 437 -9.63 38.95 -25.63
N THR A 438 -9.44 38.71 -26.93
CA THR A 438 -9.85 39.66 -27.98
C THR A 438 -11.34 40.00 -27.93
N CYS A 439 -12.17 39.11 -27.40
CA CYS A 439 -13.59 39.36 -27.10
C CYS A 439 -13.85 40.01 -25.72
N GLN A 440 -12.81 40.51 -25.06
CA GLN A 440 -12.81 41.23 -23.78
C GLN A 440 -13.29 40.44 -22.54
N ALA A 441 -13.64 39.16 -22.70
CA ALA A 441 -14.01 38.30 -21.59
C ALA A 441 -12.79 37.84 -20.75
N PRO A 442 -12.99 37.52 -19.46
CA PRO A 442 -11.94 36.99 -18.61
C PRO A 442 -11.48 35.62 -19.11
N ILE A 443 -10.17 35.48 -19.29
CA ILE A 443 -9.58 34.26 -19.84
C ILE A 443 -9.74 33.10 -18.83
N SER A 444 -10.48 32.08 -19.26
CA SER A 444 -10.57 30.78 -18.62
C SER A 444 -10.40 29.69 -19.68
N LYS A 445 -10.08 28.47 -19.23
CA LYS A 445 -9.87 27.34 -20.15
C LYS A 445 -11.15 27.03 -20.95
N THR A 446 -12.31 27.11 -20.31
CA THR A 446 -13.61 26.90 -20.96
C THR A 446 -13.94 28.03 -21.94
N HIS A 447 -13.64 29.27 -21.57
CA HIS A 447 -13.84 30.43 -22.45
C HIS A 447 -12.96 30.35 -23.70
N ILE A 448 -11.68 30.00 -23.56
CA ILE A 448 -10.78 29.83 -24.70
C ILE A 448 -11.28 28.74 -25.64
N ILE A 449 -11.70 27.58 -25.09
CA ILE A 449 -12.17 26.45 -25.89
C ILE A 449 -13.37 26.84 -26.75
N SER A 450 -14.29 27.65 -26.21
CA SER A 450 -15.45 28.15 -26.96
C SER A 450 -15.08 29.30 -27.90
N CYS A 451 -14.32 30.30 -27.44
CA CYS A 451 -13.97 31.51 -28.19
C CYS A 451 -13.02 31.25 -29.37
N HIS A 452 -12.06 30.34 -29.22
CA HIS A 452 -11.15 29.91 -30.29
C HIS A 452 -11.68 28.69 -31.07
N HIS A 453 -12.93 28.30 -30.83
CA HIS A 453 -13.61 27.20 -31.52
C HIS A 453 -12.79 25.90 -31.59
N HIS A 454 -12.15 25.49 -30.49
CA HIS A 454 -11.23 24.34 -30.49
C HIS A 454 -11.88 23.05 -30.99
N HIS A 455 -13.18 22.85 -30.73
CA HIS A 455 -13.95 21.70 -31.22
C HIS A 455 -14.01 21.63 -32.75
N ALA A 456 -14.32 22.76 -33.39
CA ALA A 456 -14.39 22.83 -34.85
C ALA A 456 -12.99 22.65 -35.46
N ARG A 457 -11.99 23.35 -34.91
CA ARG A 457 -10.61 23.29 -35.39
C ARG A 457 -10.00 21.89 -35.31
N LEU A 458 -10.23 21.19 -34.20
CA LEU A 458 -9.71 19.83 -34.00
C LEU A 458 -10.64 18.75 -34.58
N SER A 459 -11.76 19.13 -35.20
CA SER A 459 -12.78 18.20 -35.71
C SER A 459 -13.27 17.19 -34.66
N ILE A 460 -13.44 17.64 -33.42
CA ILE A 460 -13.94 16.82 -32.30
C ILE A 460 -15.34 17.30 -31.91
N ASN A 461 -16.30 16.37 -31.89
CA ASN A 461 -17.66 16.66 -31.45
C ASN A 461 -17.68 17.17 -29.99
N SER A 462 -18.39 18.29 -29.75
CA SER A 462 -18.57 18.88 -28.42
C SER A 462 -19.35 17.99 -27.45
N SER A 463 -20.13 17.04 -27.96
CA SER A 463 -20.79 16.03 -27.12
C SER A 463 -19.83 14.98 -26.54
N LEU A 464 -18.65 14.80 -27.16
CA LEU A 464 -17.69 13.76 -26.80
C LEU A 464 -16.78 14.15 -25.62
N THR A 465 -16.45 15.43 -25.51
CA THR A 465 -15.56 15.98 -24.48
C THR A 465 -15.79 17.47 -24.35
N SER A 466 -15.62 18.04 -23.15
CA SER A 466 -15.61 19.49 -22.94
C SER A 466 -14.23 20.13 -23.16
N ASP A 467 -13.18 19.32 -23.30
CA ASP A 467 -11.80 19.76 -23.55
C ASP A 467 -11.20 18.96 -24.72
N PRO A 468 -11.37 19.44 -25.96
CA PRO A 468 -10.97 18.71 -27.16
C PRO A 468 -9.44 18.63 -27.31
N LEU A 469 -8.71 19.64 -26.85
CA LEU A 469 -7.25 19.66 -26.94
C LEU A 469 -6.62 18.66 -25.97
N SER A 470 -7.05 18.63 -24.71
CA SER A 470 -6.58 17.60 -23.77
C SER A 470 -6.99 16.19 -24.19
N TYR A 471 -8.20 16.04 -24.76
CA TYR A 471 -8.67 14.77 -25.29
C TYR A 471 -7.76 14.20 -26.37
N ILE A 472 -7.32 15.03 -27.31
CA ILE A 472 -6.38 14.63 -28.37
C ILE A 472 -4.97 14.39 -27.82
N LEU A 473 -4.44 15.26 -26.95
CA LEU A 473 -3.10 15.11 -26.38
C LEU A 473 -2.96 13.82 -25.55
N ASN A 474 -4.04 13.37 -24.91
CA ASN A 474 -4.07 12.10 -24.17
C ASN A 474 -4.04 10.85 -25.07
N ARG A 475 -4.11 11.02 -26.40
CA ARG A 475 -4.08 9.93 -27.37
C ARG A 475 -2.82 9.91 -28.23
N LEU A 476 -1.81 10.72 -27.88
CA LEU A 476 -0.55 10.78 -28.62
C LEU A 476 0.04 9.37 -28.81
N PRO A 477 0.56 9.06 -30.01
CA PRO A 477 1.01 7.71 -30.32
C PRO A 477 2.31 7.38 -29.59
N HIS A 478 2.38 6.25 -28.91
CA HIS A 478 3.63 5.81 -28.25
C HIS A 478 4.73 5.38 -29.25
N HIS A 479 4.33 5.00 -30.46
CA HIS A 479 5.17 4.57 -31.58
C HIS A 479 4.56 5.05 -32.90
N PRO A 480 5.33 5.13 -34.00
CA PRO A 480 4.80 5.45 -35.33
C PRO A 480 3.52 4.66 -35.65
N PRO A 481 2.39 5.31 -36.01
CA PRO A 481 1.13 4.61 -36.25
C PRO A 481 1.23 3.68 -37.47
N ALA A 482 0.86 2.40 -37.34
CA ALA A 482 0.91 1.45 -38.46
C ALA A 482 -0.12 1.77 -39.57
N SER A 483 -1.28 2.30 -39.20
CA SER A 483 -2.37 2.60 -40.14
C SER A 483 -2.16 3.93 -40.88
N SER A 484 -2.25 3.91 -42.22
CA SER A 484 -2.17 5.10 -43.08
C SER A 484 -3.21 6.17 -42.72
N SER A 485 -4.44 5.76 -42.40
CA SER A 485 -5.52 6.69 -42.00
C SER A 485 -5.24 7.34 -40.64
N THR A 486 -4.57 6.62 -39.73
CA THR A 486 -4.16 7.14 -38.42
C THR A 486 -2.98 8.10 -38.55
N ARG A 487 -1.98 7.79 -39.40
CA ARG A 487 -0.88 8.70 -39.74
C ARG A 487 -1.42 10.01 -40.33
N ALA A 488 -2.27 9.93 -41.35
CA ALA A 488 -2.87 11.10 -41.99
C ALA A 488 -3.68 11.97 -41.00
N ARG A 489 -4.37 11.34 -40.05
CA ARG A 489 -5.10 12.06 -38.99
C ARG A 489 -4.14 12.82 -38.07
N TRP A 490 -3.05 12.21 -37.63
CA TRP A 490 -2.07 12.86 -36.76
C TRP A 490 -1.31 13.98 -37.49
N LEU A 491 -0.92 13.77 -38.75
CA LEU A 491 -0.28 14.81 -39.57
C LEU A 491 -1.16 16.07 -39.68
N ARG A 492 -2.47 15.89 -39.92
CA ARG A 492 -3.43 17.01 -39.97
C ARG A 492 -3.72 17.62 -38.61
N SER A 493 -3.86 16.80 -37.56
CA SER A 493 -4.24 17.31 -36.24
C SER A 493 -3.08 18.03 -35.56
N TRP A 494 -1.84 17.61 -35.82
CA TRP A 494 -0.65 18.18 -35.18
C TRP A 494 -0.41 19.64 -35.57
N SER A 495 -0.56 20.00 -36.84
CA SER A 495 -0.45 21.41 -37.28
C SER A 495 -1.48 22.29 -36.57
N THR A 496 -2.73 21.81 -36.43
CA THR A 496 -3.78 22.52 -35.70
C THR A 496 -3.47 22.63 -34.20
N ILE A 497 -2.96 21.56 -33.57
CA ILE A 497 -2.55 21.57 -32.16
C ILE A 497 -1.44 22.62 -31.94
N LYS A 498 -0.43 22.65 -32.83
CA LYS A 498 0.65 23.64 -32.77
C LYS A 498 0.11 25.06 -32.86
N ALA A 499 -0.74 25.34 -33.83
CA ALA A 499 -1.36 26.65 -34.03
C ALA A 499 -2.18 27.09 -32.80
N ILE A 500 -3.02 26.21 -32.26
CA ILE A 500 -3.80 26.52 -31.05
C ILE A 500 -2.86 26.83 -29.88
N LEU A 501 -1.87 25.98 -29.61
CA LEU A 501 -0.95 26.17 -28.49
C LEU A 501 -0.09 27.44 -28.63
N LEU A 502 0.25 27.82 -29.86
CA LEU A 502 0.96 29.05 -30.17
C LEU A 502 0.10 30.30 -29.94
N GLU A 503 -1.15 30.29 -30.42
CA GLU A 503 -2.11 31.38 -30.16
C GLU A 503 -2.29 31.61 -28.65
N LEU A 504 -2.37 30.53 -27.87
CA LEU A 504 -2.47 30.60 -26.42
C LEU A 504 -1.24 31.24 -25.78
N GLU A 505 -0.05 31.02 -26.35
CA GLU A 505 1.18 31.65 -25.90
C GLU A 505 1.21 33.15 -26.25
N TYR A 506 0.79 33.54 -27.46
CA TYR A 506 0.70 34.95 -27.87
C TYR A 506 -0.31 35.77 -27.05
N LEU A 507 -1.45 35.17 -26.69
CA LEU A 507 -2.44 35.82 -25.81
C LEU A 507 -1.85 36.22 -24.45
N GLN A 508 -0.80 35.53 -24.01
CA GLN A 508 -0.18 35.75 -22.70
C GLN A 508 1.12 36.56 -22.80
N HIS A 509 1.90 36.31 -23.85
CA HIS A 509 3.17 36.98 -24.14
C HIS A 509 3.13 37.64 -25.52
N PRO A 510 2.49 38.81 -25.69
CA PRO A 510 2.41 39.50 -26.99
C PRO A 510 3.77 39.94 -27.54
N GLN A 511 4.79 40.02 -26.68
CA GLN A 511 6.17 40.33 -27.05
C GLN A 511 6.97 39.10 -27.49
N HIS A 512 6.37 37.89 -27.44
CA HIS A 512 7.02 36.68 -27.90
C HIS A 512 7.29 36.80 -29.41
N GLN A 513 8.54 36.67 -29.84
CA GLN A 513 8.88 36.50 -31.25
C GLN A 513 9.21 35.03 -31.52
N GLU A 514 8.50 34.42 -32.46
CA GLU A 514 8.78 33.04 -32.85
C GLU A 514 9.93 33.01 -33.87
N THR A 515 11.07 32.46 -33.46
CA THR A 515 12.17 32.14 -34.38
C THR A 515 11.72 31.03 -35.33
N ALA A 516 12.01 31.16 -36.63
CA ALA A 516 11.68 30.16 -37.65
C ALA A 516 12.08 28.74 -37.21
N GLU A 517 11.17 27.77 -37.38
CA GLU A 517 11.44 26.37 -37.07
C GLU A 517 12.30 25.74 -38.17
N PRO A 518 13.13 24.72 -37.86
CA PRO A 518 13.70 23.86 -38.90
C PRO A 518 12.58 23.09 -39.65
N ASP A 519 12.79 22.82 -40.94
CA ASP A 519 11.79 22.23 -41.85
C ASP A 519 11.27 20.84 -41.42
N ASP A 520 12.00 20.12 -40.56
CA ASP A 520 11.64 18.77 -40.10
C ASP A 520 11.23 18.73 -38.61
N ASP A 521 9.92 18.81 -38.31
CA ASP A 521 9.39 18.61 -36.96
C ASP A 521 9.55 17.13 -36.54
N PRO A 522 10.32 16.80 -35.50
CA PRO A 522 10.60 15.41 -35.13
C PRO A 522 9.35 14.60 -34.75
N PHE A 523 8.24 15.26 -34.39
CA PHE A 523 6.97 14.56 -34.19
C PHE A 523 6.38 14.08 -35.52
N ILE A 524 6.50 14.89 -36.57
CA ILE A 524 6.05 14.57 -37.93
C ILE A 524 6.88 13.41 -38.48
N THR A 525 8.20 13.44 -38.30
CA THR A 525 9.14 12.36 -38.65
C THR A 525 8.74 11.02 -38.00
N VAL A 526 8.37 11.06 -36.71
CA VAL A 526 7.89 9.87 -35.98
C VAL A 526 6.53 9.39 -36.52
N VAL A 527 5.65 10.28 -36.93
CA VAL A 527 4.33 9.90 -37.49
C VAL A 527 4.45 9.38 -38.93
N SER A 528 5.37 9.90 -39.74
CA SER A 528 5.64 9.40 -41.10
C SER A 528 6.32 8.02 -41.09
N GLY A 529 7.09 7.72 -40.04
CA GLY A 529 7.86 6.48 -39.92
C GLY A 529 9.20 6.52 -40.66
N SER A 530 9.70 7.72 -40.92
CA SER A 530 10.98 8.03 -41.58
C SER A 530 12.10 8.18 -40.56
#